data_AF-A0A847AQF5-F1
#
_entry.id   AF-A0A847AQF5-F1
#
_cell.length_a   1.000
_cell.length_b   1.000
_cell.length_c   1.000
_cell.angle_alpha   90.00
_cell.angle_beta   90.00
_cell.angle_gamma   90.00
#
_symmetry.space_group_name_H-M   'P 1'
#
loop_
_entity.id
_entity.type
_entity.pdbx_description
1 polymer ?
#
loop_
_entity_poly.entity_id
_entity_poly.type
_entity_poly.pdbx_seq_one_letter_code
_entity_poly.pdbx_strand_id
1 'polypeptide(L)' 'PFEEKSGNFDWEIMIRIPVEVLTYSKIKSLSGLKGTANFYKCGDETSIPHYVTWNPVKTKEPDYHRPEFFGQIQFE' A
#
# COMPACT_ATOMS: atom_id res chain seq x y z
N PRO A 1 -20.77 9.01 -12.95
CA PRO A 1 -19.78 9.77 -12.16
C PRO A 1 -20.49 10.66 -11.15
N PHE A 2 -19.99 10.72 -9.91
CA PHE A 2 -20.42 11.72 -8.94
C PHE A 2 -19.49 12.93 -9.04
N GLU A 3 -20.00 14.11 -8.68
CA GLU A 3 -19.19 15.33 -8.59
C GLU A 3 -18.18 15.20 -7.44
N GLU A 4 -16.93 15.60 -7.66
CA GLU A 4 -15.89 15.62 -6.63
C GLU A 4 -16.30 16.56 -5.49
N LYS A 5 -16.18 16.09 -4.24
CA LYS A 5 -16.42 16.92 -3.06
C LYS A 5 -15.15 17.64 -2.68
N SER A 6 -15.23 18.96 -2.52
CA SER A 6 -14.11 19.81 -2.07
C SER A 6 -14.20 20.16 -0.59
N GLY A 7 -13.06 20.37 0.05
CA GLY A 7 -12.95 20.68 1.47
C GLY A 7 -11.87 19.84 2.17
N ASN A 8 -11.72 20.06 3.48
CA ASN A 8 -10.86 19.24 4.33
C ASN A 8 -11.66 18.04 4.84
N PHE A 9 -11.19 16.84 4.57
CA PHE A 9 -11.83 15.60 4.99
C PHE A 9 -10.87 14.80 5.86
N ASP A 10 -11.31 14.52 7.09
CA ASP A 10 -10.64 13.58 7.98
C ASP A 10 -11.36 12.23 7.89
N TRP A 11 -10.60 11.18 7.61
CA TRP A 11 -11.12 9.82 7.51
C TRP A 11 -10.04 8.81 7.88
N GLU A 12 -10.49 7.64 8.33
CA GLU A 12 -9.63 6.52 8.69
C GLU A 12 -10.11 5.25 8.01
N ILE A 13 -9.19 4.31 7.77
CA ILE A 13 -9.49 2.99 7.23
C ILE A 13 -8.70 1.93 8.00
N MET A 14 -9.35 0.80 8.27
CA MET A 14 -8.73 -0.39 8.84
C MET A 14 -8.99 -1.57 7.92
N ILE A 15 -7.93 -2.32 7.61
CA ILE A 15 -7.99 -3.50 6.76
C ILE A 15 -7.47 -4.69 7.55
N ARG A 16 -8.23 -5.79 7.55
CA ARG A 16 -7.80 -7.08 8.06
C ARG A 16 -7.59 -8.02 6.88
N ILE A 17 -6.35 -8.47 6.69
CA ILE A 17 -5.97 -9.39 5.61
C ILE A 17 -5.71 -10.77 6.22
N PRO A 18 -6.61 -11.76 6.04
CA PRO A 18 -6.39 -13.14 6.49
C PRO A 18 -5.21 -13.78 5.77
N VAL A 19 -4.46 -14.68 6.41
CA VAL A 19 -3.30 -15.35 5.78
C VAL A 19 -3.71 -16.24 4.61
N GLU A 20 -4.95 -16.72 4.63
CA GLU A 20 -5.56 -17.60 3.64
C GLU A 20 -5.66 -16.95 2.25
N VAL A 21 -5.64 -15.61 2.16
CA VAL A 21 -5.67 -14.91 0.87
C VAL A 21 -4.35 -15.03 0.10
N LEU A 22 -3.26 -15.43 0.77
CA LEU A 22 -1.96 -15.67 0.15
C LEU A 22 -1.92 -17.06 -0.50
N THR A 23 -2.88 -17.34 -1.40
CA THR A 23 -3.20 -18.67 -1.96
C THR A 23 -2.06 -19.33 -2.73
N TYR A 24 -1.12 -18.54 -3.25
CA TYR A 24 0.08 -19.01 -3.96
C TYR A 24 1.30 -19.21 -3.04
N SER A 25 1.13 -19.03 -1.73
CA SER A 25 2.16 -19.24 -0.70
C SER A 25 1.79 -20.41 0.20
N LYS A 26 2.79 -20.99 0.90
CA LYS A 26 2.56 -22.01 1.93
C LYS A 26 2.52 -21.42 3.35
N ILE A 27 2.23 -20.12 3.47
CA ILE A 27 2.22 -19.40 4.74
C ILE A 27 0.97 -19.77 5.52
N LYS A 28 1.15 -20.30 6.74
CA LYS A 28 0.05 -20.64 7.67
C LYS A 28 -0.07 -19.67 8.85
N SER A 29 0.98 -18.90 9.09
CA SER A 29 1.08 -17.89 10.14
C SER A 29 2.12 -16.87 9.73
N LEU A 30 1.94 -15.61 10.14
CA LEU A 30 2.93 -14.55 9.93
C LEU A 30 3.93 -14.47 11.08
N SER A 31 3.68 -15.10 12.23
CA SER A 31 4.52 -14.92 13.42
C SER A 31 5.98 -15.30 13.18
N GLY A 32 6.88 -14.42 13.60
CA GLY A 32 8.33 -14.54 13.40
C GLY A 32 8.81 -14.41 11.95
N LEU A 33 7.93 -14.19 10.97
CA LEU A 33 8.32 -14.04 9.57
C LEU A 33 8.93 -12.65 9.31
N LYS A 34 9.91 -12.64 8.42
CA LYS A 34 10.44 -11.43 7.79
C LYS A 34 9.96 -11.38 6.36
N GLY A 35 9.59 -10.19 5.91
CA GLY A 35 9.16 -9.96 4.55
C GLY A 35 9.58 -8.59 4.05
N THR A 36 9.20 -8.30 2.81
CA THR A 36 9.32 -6.98 2.23
C THR A 36 7.96 -6.49 1.79
N ALA A 37 7.66 -5.22 2.02
CA ALA A 37 6.40 -4.60 1.62
C ALA A 37 6.55 -3.10 1.38
N ASN A 38 5.49 -2.48 0.88
CA ASN A 38 5.34 -1.03 0.88
C ASN A 38 3.87 -0.66 1.11
N PHE A 39 3.61 0.60 1.46
CA PHE A 39 2.28 1.15 1.70
C PHE A 39 2.09 2.43 0.88
N TYR A 40 0.91 2.61 0.29
CA TYR A 40 0.67 3.62 -0.73
C TYR A 40 -0.58 4.45 -0.45
N LYS A 41 -0.57 5.70 -0.92
CA LYS A 41 -1.76 6.55 -1.08
C LYS A 41 -1.72 7.20 -2.46
N CYS A 42 -2.83 7.12 -3.20
CA CYS A 42 -2.97 7.82 -4.47
C CYS A 42 -4.33 8.51 -4.62
N GLY A 43 -4.46 9.28 -5.70
CA GLY A 43 -5.67 10.00 -6.08
C GLY A 43 -5.61 10.45 -7.53
N ASP A 44 -5.40 9.51 -8.45
CA ASP A 44 -5.18 9.74 -9.88
C ASP A 44 -6.31 10.53 -10.55
N GLU A 45 -7.55 10.26 -10.15
CA GLU A 45 -8.75 10.91 -10.69
C GLU A 45 -9.25 12.09 -9.83
N THR A 46 -8.44 12.57 -8.88
CA THR A 46 -8.78 13.78 -8.12
C THR A 46 -8.31 15.04 -8.87
N SER A 47 -8.92 16.18 -8.55
CA SER A 47 -8.51 17.49 -9.08
C SER A 47 -7.01 17.79 -8.95
N ILE A 48 -6.35 17.25 -7.92
CA ILE A 48 -4.90 17.32 -7.73
C ILE A 48 -4.33 15.89 -7.60
N PRO A 49 -3.83 15.29 -8.69
CA PRO A 49 -3.22 13.97 -8.65
C PRO A 49 -2.04 13.91 -7.67
N HIS A 50 -1.96 12.82 -6.92
CA HIS A 50 -0.92 12.64 -5.91
C HIS A 50 -0.58 11.17 -5.72
N TYR A 51 0.68 10.92 -5.37
CA TYR A 51 1.27 9.59 -5.22
C TYR A 51 2.24 9.59 -4.02
N VAL A 52 1.97 8.78 -3.01
CA VAL A 52 2.71 8.77 -1.74
C VAL A 52 3.05 7.34 -1.35
N THR A 53 4.25 7.14 -0.82
CA THR A 53 4.81 5.82 -0.47
C THR A 53 5.42 5.86 0.94
N TRP A 54 5.33 4.76 1.69
CA TRP A 54 6.08 4.61 2.95
C TRP A 54 7.58 4.45 2.71
N ASN A 55 7.98 3.46 1.92
CA ASN A 55 9.37 3.28 1.51
C ASN A 55 9.61 3.94 0.14
N PRO A 56 10.66 4.77 -0.05
CA PRO A 56 10.84 5.53 -1.28
C PRO A 56 11.00 4.67 -2.53
N VAL A 57 10.18 4.94 -3.56
CA VAL A 57 10.30 4.37 -4.90
C VAL A 57 11.04 5.36 -5.80
N LYS A 58 12.18 4.95 -6.37
CA LYS A 58 13.08 5.83 -7.15
C LYS A 58 12.94 5.62 -8.65
N THR A 59 11.72 5.66 -9.15
CA THR A 59 11.41 5.62 -10.58
C THR A 59 11.20 7.03 -11.13
N LYS A 60 11.31 7.18 -12.45
CA LYS A 60 11.09 8.48 -13.12
C LYS A 60 9.64 8.92 -13.02
N GLU A 61 8.72 8.00 -13.25
CA GLU A 61 7.27 8.19 -13.16
C GLU A 61 6.71 7.35 -12.00
N PRO A 62 5.53 7.68 -11.44
CA PRO A 62 4.90 6.89 -10.39
C PRO A 62 4.70 5.43 -10.81
N ASP A 63 5.30 4.50 -10.06
CA ASP A 63 5.24 3.06 -10.34
C ASP A 63 5.31 2.26 -9.04
N TYR A 64 4.16 1.79 -8.55
CA TYR A 64 4.07 1.06 -7.29
C TYR A 64 4.46 -0.42 -7.40
N HIS A 65 4.57 -0.98 -8.59
CA HIS A 65 4.83 -2.42 -8.79
C HIS A 65 6.33 -2.70 -8.86
N ARG A 66 7.08 -2.23 -7.87
CA ARG A 66 8.55 -2.28 -7.83
C ARG A 66 9.08 -2.94 -6.55
N PRO A 67 9.11 -4.28 -6.49
CA PRO A 67 9.55 -5.03 -5.32
C PRO A 67 10.97 -4.70 -4.84
N GLU A 68 11.84 -4.22 -5.72
CA GLU A 68 13.19 -3.78 -5.36
C GLU A 68 13.22 -2.54 -4.44
N PHE A 69 12.11 -1.79 -4.37
CA PHE A 69 11.94 -0.64 -3.49
C PHE A 69 11.06 -0.96 -2.27
N PHE A 70 10.80 -2.23 -1.95
CA PHE A 70 10.06 -2.57 -0.73
C PHE A 70 10.93 -2.42 0.52
N GLY A 71 10.33 -1.90 1.59
CA GLY A 71 10.94 -1.83 2.91
C GLY A 71 10.87 -3.16 3.64
N GLN A 72 11.70 -3.34 4.68
CA GLN A 72 11.69 -4.54 5.52
C GLN A 72 10.52 -4.51 6.50
N ILE A 73 9.81 -5.63 6.63
CA ILE A 73 8.77 -5.84 7.64
C ILE A 73 9.10 -7.08 8.46
N GLN A 74 8.86 -7.01 9.77
CA GLN A 74 9.08 -8.12 10.69
C GLN A 74 7.82 -8.30 11.54
N PHE A 75 7.29 -9.53 11.52
CA PHE A 75 6.18 -9.93 12.36
C PHE A 75 6.72 -10.58 13.62
N GLU A 76 6.13 -10.24 14.77
CA GLU A 76 6.50 -10.78 16.09
C GLU A 76 6.11 -12.26 16.26
#